data_AF-A0A9E4KBH5-F1
#
_entry.id   AF-A0A9E4KBH5-F1
#
_cell.length_a   1.000
_cell.length_b   1.000
_cell.length_c   1.000
_cell.angle_alpha   90.00
_cell.angle_beta   90.00
_cell.angle_gamma   90.00
#
_symmetry.space_group_name_H-M   'P 1'
#
loop_
_entity.id
_entity.type
_entity.pdbx_description
1 polymer ?
#
loop_
_entity_poly.entity_id
_entity_poly.type
_entity_poly.pdbx_seq_one_letter_code
_entity_poly.pdbx_strand_id
1 'polypeptide(L)'
;PEIQRGQYYWKKRRKERLIMDAMHRATTPQSGWRIYQKVSRGRDSLGTWSGEECCELMLGLKEAGYLKIVGCDNDCGWLYEVNR
;
A
#
# COMPACT_ATOMS: atom_id res chain seq x y z
N PRO A 1 7.73 7.18 19.19
CA PRO A 1 6.37 7.53 19.66
C PRO A 1 5.38 6.37 19.42
N GLU A 2 4.82 5.81 20.49
CA GLU A 2 3.67 4.91 20.38
C GLU A 2 2.47 5.72 19.89
N ILE A 3 1.97 5.39 18.70
CA ILE A 3 0.79 6.07 18.15
C ILE A 3 -0.44 5.52 18.85
N GLN A 4 -1.20 6.40 19.52
CA GLN A 4 -2.46 6.03 20.16
C GLN A 4 -3.41 5.37 19.16
N ARG A 5 -3.98 4.21 19.54
CA ARG A 5 -4.93 3.46 18.72
C ARG A 5 -6.17 4.32 18.42
N GLY A 6 -6.69 4.21 17.19
CA GLY A 6 -7.90 4.92 16.75
C GLY A 6 -7.66 6.28 16.08
N GLN A 7 -6.49 6.90 16.26
CA GLN A 7 -6.12 8.17 15.63
C GLN A 7 -5.81 8.03 14.13
N TYR A 8 -5.89 9.14 13.38
CA TYR A 8 -5.63 9.16 11.92
C TYR A 8 -4.29 8.51 11.55
N TYR A 9 -3.19 8.93 12.21
CA TYR A 9 -1.86 8.38 11.97
C TYR A 9 -1.75 6.88 12.30
N TRP A 10 -2.53 6.38 13.25
CA TRP A 10 -2.55 4.95 13.59
C TRP A 10 -3.22 4.14 12.49
N LYS A 11 -4.36 4.62 11.99
CA LYS A 11 -5.06 4.02 10.85
C LYS A 11 -4.18 4.03 9.60
N LYS A 12 -3.51 5.15 9.32
CA LYS A 12 -2.54 5.30 8.22
C LYS A 12 -1.42 4.25 8.32
N ARG A 13 -0.70 4.19 9.46
CA ARG A 13 0.40 3.22 9.64
C ARG A 13 -0.05 1.77 9.51
N ARG A 14 -1.27 1.45 9.93
CA ARG A 14 -1.78 0.08 9.78
C ARG A 14 -2.07 -0.25 8.32
N LYS A 15 -2.64 0.68 7.55
CA LYS A 15 -2.81 0.53 6.09
C LYS A 15 -1.46 0.39 5.37
N GLU A 16 -0.48 1.22 5.71
CA GLU A 16 0.90 1.11 5.19
C GLU A 16 1.51 -0.26 5.48
N ARG A 17 1.32 -0.81 6.69
CA ARG A 17 1.77 -2.17 7.03
C ARG A 17 1.09 -3.23 6.18
N LEU A 18 -0.23 -3.15 6.00
CA LEU A 18 -0.97 -4.10 5.14
C LEU A 18 -0.47 -4.06 3.69
N ILE A 19 -0.19 -2.86 3.17
CA ILE A 19 0.40 -2.67 1.84
C ILE A 19 1.77 -3.34 1.79
N MET A 20 2.66 -3.04 2.73
CA MET A 20 4.01 -3.60 2.74
C MET A 20 3.99 -5.13 2.89
N ASP A 21 3.14 -5.69 3.73
CA ASP A 21 2.97 -7.14 3.88
C ASP A 21 2.53 -7.79 2.56
N ALA A 22 1.61 -7.15 1.82
CA ALA A 22 1.19 -7.62 0.50
C ALA A 22 2.30 -7.48 -0.55
N MET A 23 3.07 -6.39 -0.50
CA MET A 23 4.22 -6.16 -1.38
C MET A 23 5.36 -7.16 -1.15
N HIS A 24 5.69 -7.47 0.10
CA HIS A 24 6.72 -8.46 0.45
C HIS A 24 6.36 -9.87 0.00
N ARG A 25 5.06 -10.22 -0.04
CA ARG A 25 4.57 -11.51 -0.55
C ARG A 25 4.46 -11.55 -2.07
N ALA A 26 4.50 -10.41 -2.74
CA ALA A 26 4.40 -10.36 -4.20
C ALA A 26 5.72 -10.80 -4.84
N THR A 27 5.63 -11.70 -5.82
CA THR A 27 6.77 -12.16 -6.62
C THR A 27 6.99 -11.36 -7.90
N THR A 28 6.05 -10.47 -8.23
CA THR A 28 6.09 -9.62 -9.42
C THR A 28 5.80 -8.17 -9.03
N PRO A 29 6.21 -7.17 -9.83
CA PRO A 29 5.84 -5.79 -9.62
C PRO A 29 4.33 -5.59 -9.51
N GLN A 30 3.89 -4.74 -8.59
CA GLN A 30 2.48 -4.52 -8.29
C GLN A 30 2.09 -3.06 -8.48
N SER A 31 0.91 -2.81 -9.05
CA SER A 31 0.28 -1.49 -9.04
C SER A 31 -0.50 -1.26 -7.75
N GLY A 32 -0.80 0.01 -7.47
CA GLY A 32 -1.67 0.40 -6.35
C GLY A 32 -3.02 -0.31 -6.38
N TRP A 33 -3.63 -0.42 -7.56
CA TRP A 33 -4.90 -1.13 -7.73
C TRP A 33 -4.81 -2.62 -7.39
N ARG A 34 -3.75 -3.32 -7.85
CA ARG A 34 -3.56 -4.75 -7.56
C ARG A 34 -3.35 -5.00 -6.07
N ILE A 35 -2.59 -4.12 -5.40
CA ILE A 35 -2.43 -4.19 -3.95
C ILE A 35 -3.76 -3.95 -3.25
N TYR A 36 -4.47 -2.88 -3.63
CA TYR A 36 -5.79 -2.59 -3.10
C TYR A 36 -6.73 -3.79 -3.16
N GLN A 37 -6.81 -4.48 -4.31
CA GLN A 37 -7.64 -5.68 -4.45
C GLN A 37 -7.21 -6.83 -3.52
N LYS A 38 -5.90 -6.99 -3.26
CA LYS A 38 -5.39 -8.02 -2.36
C LYS A 38 -5.70 -7.71 -0.89
N VAL A 39 -5.54 -6.46 -0.47
CA VAL A 39 -5.71 -6.06 0.93
C VAL A 39 -7.16 -5.77 1.30
N SER A 40 -8.00 -5.31 0.36
CA SER A 40 -9.42 -5.02 0.59
C SER A 40 -10.30 -6.27 0.71
N ARG A 41 -9.88 -7.39 0.12
CA ARG A 41 -10.57 -8.69 0.27
C ARG A 41 -10.34 -9.32 1.65
N GLY A 42 -9.36 -8.85 2.41
CA GLY A 42 -9.19 -9.22 3.82
C GLY A 42 -10.17 -8.44 4.69
N ARG A 43 -11.02 -9.14 5.45
CA ARG A 43 -12.08 -8.58 6.33
C ARG A 43 -11.53 -7.83 7.56
N ASP A 44 -10.53 -6.97 7.41
CA ASP A 44 -10.08 -6.14 8.52
C ASP A 44 -10.88 -4.82 8.52
N SER A 45 -11.64 -4.65 9.60
CA SER A 45 -12.60 -3.59 9.93
C SER A 45 -12.03 -2.17 10.07
N LEU A 46 -10.97 -1.83 9.33
CA LEU A 46 -10.28 -0.54 9.38
C LEU A 46 -11.05 0.63 8.74
N GLY A 47 -12.28 0.38 8.28
CA GLY A 47 -13.10 1.30 7.50
C GLY A 47 -12.92 1.04 6.00
N THR A 48 -13.99 1.30 5.23
CA THR A 48 -13.92 1.36 3.77
C THR A 48 -12.89 2.40 3.37
N TRP A 49 -11.81 1.95 2.72
CA TRP A 49 -10.80 2.82 2.10
C TRP A 49 -10.81 2.61 0.60
N SER A 50 -10.49 3.66 -0.15
CA SER A 50 -10.57 3.67 -1.60
C SER A 50 -9.29 3.12 -2.23
N GLY A 51 -9.38 2.69 -3.50
CA GLY A 51 -8.20 2.37 -4.30
C GLY A 51 -7.26 3.58 -4.45
N GLU A 52 -7.81 4.78 -4.52
CA GLU A 52 -7.05 6.04 -4.56
C GLU A 52 -6.21 6.25 -3.31
N GLU A 53 -6.79 6.06 -2.10
CA GLU A 53 -6.04 6.13 -0.84
C GLU A 53 -4.90 5.10 -0.82
N CYS A 54 -5.10 3.91 -1.40
CA CYS A 54 -4.03 2.91 -1.53
C CYS A 54 -2.90 3.38 -2.45
N CYS A 55 -3.23 4.03 -3.57
CA CYS A 55 -2.23 4.59 -4.48
C CYS A 55 -1.42 5.72 -3.81
N GLU A 56 -2.09 6.62 -3.07
CA GLU A 56 -1.42 7.69 -2.32
C GLU A 56 -0.45 7.14 -1.26
N LEU A 57 -0.87 6.11 -0.51
CA LEU A 57 -0.01 5.47 0.47
C LEU A 57 1.17 4.76 -0.17
N MET A 58 0.99 4.11 -1.32
CA MET A 58 2.11 3.51 -2.06
C MET A 58 3.09 4.56 -2.58
N LEU A 59 2.61 5.73 -3.02
CA LEU A 59 3.47 6.84 -3.40
C LEU A 59 4.27 7.36 -2.19
N GLY A 60 3.63 7.54 -1.04
CA GLY A 60 4.31 7.92 0.19
C GLY A 60 5.37 6.90 0.65
N LEU A 61 5.09 5.60 0.50
CA LEU A 61 6.06 4.53 0.77
C LEU A 61 7.25 4.54 -0.21
N LYS A 62 7.01 4.93 -1.48
CA LYS A 62 8.08 5.15 -2.45
C LYS A 62 8.94 6.37 -2.08
N GLU A 63 8.32 7.47 -1.67
CA GLU A 63 9.04 8.68 -1.24
C GLU A 63 9.88 8.44 0.01
N ALA A 64 9.38 7.59 0.93
CA ALA A 64 10.12 7.15 2.10
C ALA A 64 11.19 6.08 1.81
N GLY A 65 11.35 5.66 0.55
CA GLY A 65 12.40 4.75 0.11
C GLY A 65 12.12 3.25 0.30
N TYR A 66 10.93 2.87 0.77
CA TYR A 66 10.55 1.46 0.94
C TYR A 66 10.19 0.77 -0.37
N LEU A 67 9.66 1.54 -1.32
CA LEU A 67 9.27 1.06 -2.64
C LEU A 67 10.06 1.79 -3.73
N LYS A 68 10.24 1.14 -4.87
CA LYS A 68 10.75 1.75 -6.11
C LYS A 68 9.79 1.50 -7.25
N ILE A 69 9.69 2.45 -8.18
CA ILE A 69 8.93 2.30 -9.42
C ILE A 69 9.81 1.56 -10.42
N VAL A 70 9.29 0.50 -11.02
CA VAL A 70 10.02 -0.35 -11.99
C VAL A 70 9.36 -0.41 -13.36
N GLY A 71 8.19 0.18 -13.51
CA GLY A 71 7.47 0.23 -14.79
C GLY A 71 6.12 0.94 -14.63
N CYS A 72 5.36 0.95 -15.72
CA CYS A 72 4.00 1.48 -15.75
C CYS A 72 3.08 0.42 -16.40
N ASP A 73 1.92 0.19 -15.79
CA ASP A 73 0.82 -0.59 -16.35
C ASP A 73 -0.14 0.38 -17.03
N ASN A 74 -0.41 0.18 -18.32
CA ASN A 74 -1.23 1.08 -19.13
C ASN A 74 -2.65 1.25 -18.57
N ASP A 75 -3.15 0.27 -17.82
CA ASP A 75 -4.50 0.28 -17.27
C ASP A 75 -4.54 0.70 -15.79
N CYS A 76 -3.42 0.60 -15.07
CA CYS A 76 -3.41 0.62 -13.60
C CYS A 76 -2.34 1.52 -12.96
N GLY A 77 -1.57 2.27 -13.75
CA GLY A 77 -0.56 3.21 -13.26
C GLY A 77 0.79 2.57 -12.93
N TRP A 78 1.59 3.20 -12.07
CA TRP A 78 2.95 2.76 -11.76
C TRP A 78 3.00 1.36 -11.14
N LEU A 79 4.00 0.58 -11.56
CA LEU A 79 4.37 -0.70 -10.99
C LEU A 79 5.50 -0.52 -9.99
N TYR A 80 5.30 -1.05 -8.79
CA TYR A 80 6.21 -0.93 -7.66
C TYR A 80 6.84 -2.27 -7.30
N GLU A 81 8.05 -2.21 -6.76
CA GLU A 81 8.73 -3.30 -6.06
C GLU A 81 9.24 -2.82 -4.70
N VAL A 82 9.44 -3.75 -3.77
CA VAL A 82 10.12 -3.46 -2.50
C VAL A 82 11.60 -3.17 -2.78
N ASN A 83 12.11 -2.10 -2.18
CA ASN A 83 13.53 -1.77 -2.20
C ASN A 83 14.26 -2.76 -1.27
N ARG A 84 15.06 -3.67 -1.85
CA ARG A 84 15.85 -4.68 -1.11
C ARG A 84 17.29 -4.23 -0.95
#